data_AF-A0A2X4UQ87-F1
#
_entry.id   AF-A0A2X4UQ87-F1
#
_cell.length_a   1.000
_cell.length_b   1.000
_cell.length_c   1.000
_cell.angle_alpha   90.00
_cell.angle_beta   90.00
_cell.angle_gamma   90.00
#
_symmetry.space_group_name_H-M   'P 1'
#
loop_
_entity.id
_entity.type
_entity.pdbx_description
1 polymer ?
#
loop_
_entity_poly.entity_id
_entity_poly.type
_entity_poly.pdbx_seq_one_letter_code
_entity_poly.pdbx_strand_id
1 'polypeptide(L)'
;MVEPEGFGGIVHAQLAKILIAAVDGIAYGGGFEIALACDLIVANRNARFSFPETGLGLIAAQGGCSRLPARISPYIALDWLLTGRTISAEEAWQHGAISRISEGSAQDEALSIARQIAQKKSARQPGGEGHRPLWINAV
;
A
#
# COMPACT_ATOMS: atom_id res chain seq x y z
N MET A 1 -18.12 5.27 -8.13
CA MET A 1 -16.74 4.80 -8.41
C MET A 1 -16.00 5.99 -8.98
N VAL A 2 -14.95 6.45 -8.30
CA VAL A 2 -14.05 7.49 -8.81
C VAL A 2 -12.93 6.75 -9.53
N GLU A 3 -12.73 7.07 -10.81
CA GLU A 3 -11.69 6.47 -11.63
C GLU A 3 -10.31 7.03 -11.22
N PRO A 4 -9.20 6.35 -11.55
CA PRO A 4 -7.88 6.86 -11.25
C PRO A 4 -7.42 7.84 -12.35
N GLU A 5 -7.55 9.14 -12.12
CA GLU A 5 -6.99 10.18 -12.99
C GLU A 5 -5.69 10.80 -12.44
N GLY A 6 -4.82 11.25 -13.35
CA GLY A 6 -3.58 11.96 -12.98
C GLY A 6 -2.50 11.08 -12.34
N PHE A 7 -1.39 11.72 -11.92
CA PHE A 7 -0.30 11.04 -11.23
C PHE A 7 -0.76 10.59 -9.84
N GLY A 8 -0.62 9.29 -9.56
CA GLY A 8 -1.05 8.73 -8.28
C GLY A 8 -2.57 8.63 -8.11
N GLY A 9 -3.38 8.75 -9.17
CA GLY A 9 -4.86 8.78 -9.11
C GLY A 9 -5.52 7.67 -8.28
N ILE A 10 -4.85 6.53 -8.11
CA ILE A 10 -5.32 5.45 -7.22
C ILE A 10 -5.46 5.88 -5.75
N VAL A 11 -4.77 6.93 -5.31
CA VAL A 11 -4.92 7.50 -3.96
C VAL A 11 -6.24 8.26 -3.77
N HIS A 12 -6.97 8.55 -4.85
CA HIS A 12 -8.29 9.18 -4.81
C HIS A 12 -9.40 8.27 -5.35
N ALA A 13 -9.03 7.19 -6.03
CA ALA A 13 -9.96 6.28 -6.67
C ALA A 13 -10.68 5.34 -5.69
N GLN A 14 -11.92 4.97 -6.06
CA GLN A 14 -12.66 3.89 -5.42
C GLN A 14 -12.78 2.73 -6.41
N LEU A 15 -11.83 1.80 -6.33
CA LEU A 15 -11.69 0.73 -7.32
C LEU A 15 -12.41 -0.53 -6.89
N ALA A 16 -13.09 -1.20 -7.83
CA ALA A 16 -13.68 -2.52 -7.60
C ALA A 16 -12.63 -3.64 -7.49
N LYS A 17 -11.40 -3.37 -7.91
CA LYS A 17 -10.33 -4.36 -7.99
C LYS A 17 -9.48 -4.38 -6.73
N ILE A 18 -8.96 -5.55 -6.35
CA ILE A 18 -7.91 -5.66 -5.33
C ILE A 18 -6.59 -5.21 -5.93
N LEU A 19 -5.90 -4.32 -5.22
CA LEU A 19 -4.58 -3.82 -5.57
C LEU A 19 -3.50 -4.39 -4.65
N ILE A 20 -2.41 -4.86 -5.26
CA ILE A 20 -1.20 -5.29 -4.55
C ILE A 20 -0.05 -4.41 -5.03
N ALA A 21 0.52 -3.62 -4.13
CA ALA A 21 1.75 -2.87 -4.39
C ALA A 21 2.98 -3.79 -4.25
N ALA A 22 3.88 -3.73 -5.22
CA ALA A 22 5.19 -4.38 -5.16
C ALA A 22 6.30 -3.33 -5.03
N VAL A 23 7.09 -3.39 -3.94
CA VAL A 23 8.15 -2.41 -3.65
C VAL A 23 9.51 -3.10 -3.59
N ASP A 24 10.29 -3.03 -4.67
CA ASP A 24 11.63 -3.65 -4.74
C ASP A 24 12.77 -2.74 -4.21
N GLY A 25 12.49 -1.47 -3.95
CA GLY A 25 13.51 -0.50 -3.55
C GLY A 25 12.96 0.61 -2.67
N ILE A 26 13.04 1.85 -3.14
CA ILE A 26 12.67 3.03 -2.35
C ILE A 26 11.22 3.40 -2.65
N ALA A 27 10.41 3.54 -1.61
CA ALA A 27 9.07 4.13 -1.68
C ALA A 27 8.98 5.27 -0.66
N TYR A 28 9.33 6.48 -1.10
CA TYR A 28 9.30 7.69 -0.27
C TYR A 28 8.17 8.62 -0.69
N GLY A 29 7.59 9.30 0.30
CA GLY A 29 6.54 10.29 0.11
C GLY A 29 5.38 9.74 -0.71
N GLY A 30 5.05 10.40 -1.82
CA GLY A 30 4.01 9.97 -2.74
C GLY A 30 4.11 8.50 -3.18
N GLY A 31 5.31 7.93 -3.31
CA GLY A 31 5.47 6.50 -3.61
C GLY A 31 4.99 5.59 -2.48
N PHE A 32 5.22 5.99 -1.23
CA PHE A 32 4.67 5.28 -0.07
C PHE A 32 3.17 5.51 0.06
N GLU A 33 2.68 6.72 -0.22
CA GLU A 33 1.25 7.04 -0.20
C GLU A 33 0.46 6.23 -1.25
N ILE A 34 1.04 6.02 -2.43
CA ILE A 34 0.53 5.13 -3.47
C ILE A 34 0.47 3.69 -2.95
N ALA A 35 1.55 3.18 -2.35
CA ALA A 35 1.55 1.84 -1.78
C ALA A 35 0.50 1.69 -0.66
N LEU A 36 0.33 2.71 0.18
CA LEU A 36 -0.69 2.78 1.23
C LEU A 36 -2.12 2.89 0.67
N ALA A 37 -2.31 3.23 -0.60
CA ALA A 37 -3.62 3.17 -1.24
C ALA A 37 -3.99 1.75 -1.71
N CYS A 38 -3.02 0.84 -1.87
CA CYS A 38 -3.26 -0.55 -2.26
C CYS A 38 -3.75 -1.40 -1.08
N ASP A 39 -4.50 -2.48 -1.34
CA ASP A 39 -5.02 -3.38 -0.29
C ASP A 39 -3.91 -4.19 0.38
N LEU A 40 -2.90 -4.60 -0.39
CA LEU A 40 -1.71 -5.30 0.09
C LEU A 40 -0.45 -4.56 -0.37
N ILE A 41 0.59 -4.62 0.46
CA ILE A 41 1.94 -4.17 0.11
C ILE A 41 2.90 -5.33 0.34
N VAL A 42 3.61 -5.71 -0.71
CA VAL A 42 4.72 -6.66 -0.68
C VAL A 42 5.99 -5.87 -0.94
N ALA A 43 7.01 -6.04 -0.10
CA ALA A 43 8.25 -5.31 -0.25
C ALA A 43 9.45 -6.26 -0.28
N ASN A 44 10.47 -5.96 -1.08
CA ASN A 44 11.75 -6.64 -0.96
C ASN A 44 12.38 -6.36 0.41
N ARG A 45 13.17 -7.29 0.95
CA ARG A 45 13.87 -7.13 2.23
C ARG A 45 14.72 -5.85 2.31
N ASN A 46 15.27 -5.39 1.18
CA ASN A 46 16.09 -4.19 1.09
C ASN A 46 15.28 -2.91 0.83
N ALA A 47 13.95 -3.01 0.70
CA ALA A 47 13.09 -1.88 0.45
C ALA A 47 13.11 -0.89 1.63
N ARG A 48 12.95 0.40 1.31
CA ARG A 48 12.98 1.49 2.28
C ARG A 48 11.83 2.45 2.08
N PHE A 49 11.27 2.91 3.20
CA PHE A 49 10.11 3.78 3.27
C PHE A 49 10.43 5.06 4.06
N SER A 50 9.74 6.16 3.76
CA SER A 50 9.89 7.45 4.47
C SER A 50 8.79 8.43 4.02
N PHE A 51 8.50 9.40 4.89
CA PHE A 51 7.76 10.63 4.56
C PHE A 51 8.68 11.85 4.67
N PRO A 52 9.48 12.16 3.63
CA PRO A 52 10.44 13.26 3.67
C PRO A 52 9.79 14.66 3.63
N GLU A 53 8.45 14.73 3.48
CA GLU A 53 7.68 15.96 3.31
C GLU A 53 7.93 16.98 4.41
N THR A 54 8.07 16.56 5.66
CA THR A 54 8.29 17.48 6.78
C THR A 54 9.61 18.24 6.67
N GLY A 55 10.64 17.63 6.10
CA GLY A 55 11.91 18.29 5.79
C GLY A 55 11.81 19.35 4.69
N LEU A 56 10.72 19.32 3.91
CA LEU A 56 10.43 20.27 2.84
C LEU A 56 9.34 21.29 3.22
N GLY A 57 8.87 21.27 4.48
CA GLY A 57 7.74 22.11 4.92
C GLY A 57 6.39 21.68 4.32
N LEU A 58 6.28 20.42 3.90
CA LEU A 58 5.09 19.81 3.32
C LEU A 58 4.49 18.76 4.27
N ILE A 59 3.34 18.22 3.89
CA ILE A 59 2.69 17.08 4.56
C ILE A 59 2.39 15.97 3.54
N ALA A 60 2.29 14.73 4.02
CA ALA A 60 1.86 13.57 3.23
C ALA A 60 0.35 13.64 2.93
N ALA A 61 -0.01 14.53 2.00
CA ALA A 61 -1.37 14.94 1.68
C ALA A 61 -2.13 13.96 0.77
N GLN A 62 -1.45 13.03 0.10
CA GLN A 62 -2.09 12.02 -0.76
C GLN A 62 -2.62 10.82 0.04
N GLY A 63 -2.69 10.97 1.36
CA GLY A 63 -3.30 10.03 2.29
C GLY A 63 -2.31 9.31 3.19
N GLY A 64 -1.03 9.68 3.19
CA GLY A 64 -0.08 9.20 4.20
C GLY A 64 -0.54 9.51 5.62
N CYS A 65 -0.99 10.75 5.86
CA CYS A 65 -1.48 11.18 7.18
C CYS A 65 -2.79 10.50 7.63
N SER A 66 -3.58 9.94 6.71
CA SER A 66 -4.86 9.31 7.03
C SER A 66 -4.82 7.78 6.99
N ARG A 67 -4.12 7.20 6.01
CA ARG A 67 -4.06 5.73 5.83
C ARG A 67 -3.04 5.07 6.74
N LEU A 68 -1.91 5.71 7.03
CA LEU A 68 -0.89 5.09 7.90
C LEU A 68 -1.42 4.88 9.33
N PRO A 69 -2.01 5.88 10.02
CA PRO A 69 -2.54 5.68 11.37
C PRO A 69 -3.75 4.73 11.43
N ALA A 70 -4.41 4.48 10.29
CA ALA A 70 -5.46 3.48 10.20
C ALA A 70 -4.94 2.04 10.04
N ARG A 71 -3.66 1.88 9.67
CA ARG A 71 -3.00 0.57 9.50
C ARG A 71 -2.13 0.17 10.68
N ILE A 72 -1.44 1.13 11.28
CA ILE A 72 -0.49 0.89 12.36
C ILE A 72 -0.84 1.72 13.59
N SER A 73 -0.14 1.48 14.71
CA SER A 73 -0.29 2.31 15.91
C SER A 73 -0.14 3.81 15.58
N PRO A 74 -1.09 4.67 15.98
CA PRO A 74 -1.01 6.11 15.72
C PRO A 74 0.28 6.75 16.25
N TYR A 75 0.84 6.23 17.34
CA TYR A 75 2.11 6.72 17.89
C TYR A 75 3.29 6.45 16.96
N ILE A 76 3.36 5.25 16.36
CA ILE A 76 4.40 4.89 15.39
C ILE A 76 4.19 5.66 14.08
N ALA A 77 2.93 5.79 13.64
CA ALA A 77 2.60 6.57 12.45
C ALA A 77 3.03 8.04 12.60
N LEU A 78 2.77 8.67 13.75
CA LEU A 78 3.21 10.03 14.03
C LEU A 78 4.73 10.14 14.10
N ASP A 79 5.44 9.19 14.72
CA ASP A 79 6.91 9.16 14.68
C ASP A 79 7.43 9.19 13.23
N TRP A 80 6.93 8.30 12.38
CA TRP A 80 7.36 8.19 10.99
C TRP A 80 7.02 9.44 10.17
N LEU A 81 5.80 9.96 10.31
CA LEU A 81 5.33 11.14 9.58
C LEU A 81 6.05 12.42 10.01
N LEU A 82 6.29 12.60 11.31
CA LEU A 82 6.88 13.84 11.84
C LEU A 82 8.41 13.87 11.69
N THR A 83 9.08 12.73 11.90
CA THR A 83 10.54 12.66 11.79
C THR A 83 11.00 12.54 10.33
N GLY A 84 10.15 12.01 9.45
CA GLY A 84 10.52 11.71 8.07
C GLY A 84 11.68 10.72 7.94
N ARG A 85 12.01 9.98 9.01
CA ARG A 85 13.15 9.06 9.00
C ARG A 85 12.95 7.93 8.00
N THR A 86 14.06 7.30 7.65
CA THR A 86 14.03 6.10 6.83
C THR A 86 13.61 4.89 7.66
N ILE A 87 12.70 4.09 7.12
CA ILE A 87 12.10 2.89 7.72
C ILE A 87 12.49 1.69 6.85
N SER A 88 12.94 0.61 7.48
CA SER A 88 13.28 -0.63 6.77
C SER A 88 12.03 -1.46 6.44
N ALA A 89 12.12 -2.35 5.46
CA ALA A 89 11.05 -3.33 5.20
C ALA A 89 10.71 -4.17 6.43
N GLU A 90 11.72 -4.58 7.22
CA GLU A 90 11.56 -5.34 8.46
C GLU A 90 10.70 -4.57 9.47
N GLU A 91 11.05 -3.32 9.75
CA GLU A 91 10.30 -2.46 10.68
C GLU A 91 8.89 -2.17 10.17
N ALA A 92 8.75 -1.88 8.87
CA ALA A 92 7.47 -1.65 8.24
C ALA A 92 6.54 -2.86 8.37
N TRP A 93 7.08 -4.08 8.23
CA TRP A 93 6.33 -5.32 8.38
C TRP A 93 5.95 -5.60 9.83
N GLN A 94 6.90 -5.42 10.77
CA GLN A 94 6.68 -5.63 12.20
C GLN A 94 5.53 -4.78 12.76
N HIS A 95 5.37 -3.56 12.26
CA HIS A 95 4.28 -2.67 12.68
C HIS A 95 2.99 -2.82 11.86
N GLY A 96 2.97 -3.66 10.83
CA GLY A 96 1.80 -3.90 9.99
C GLY A 96 1.56 -2.85 8.89
N ALA A 97 2.56 -2.01 8.60
CA ALA A 97 2.46 -1.03 7.51
C ALA A 97 2.52 -1.71 6.13
N ILE A 98 3.28 -2.81 6.03
CA ILE A 98 3.32 -3.71 4.86
C ILE A 98 2.90 -5.13 5.25
N SER A 99 2.42 -5.89 4.28
CA SER A 99 1.85 -7.22 4.53
C SER A 99 2.89 -8.33 4.50
N ARG A 100 3.92 -8.22 3.65
CA ARG A 100 4.90 -9.27 3.39
C ARG A 100 6.26 -8.71 3.00
N ILE A 101 7.30 -9.44 3.35
CA ILE A 101 8.65 -9.25 2.87
C ILE A 101 8.98 -10.37 1.86
N SER A 102 9.48 -9.99 0.69
CA SER A 102 10.05 -10.90 -0.31
C SER A 102 11.56 -10.95 -0.14
N GLU A 103 12.13 -12.15 -0.18
CA GLU A 103 13.59 -12.35 -0.23
C GLU A 103 14.16 -12.11 -1.64
N GLY A 104 13.29 -12.15 -2.67
CA GLY A 104 13.61 -11.88 -4.07
C GLY A 104 12.80 -10.70 -4.60
N SER A 105 12.35 -10.74 -5.85
CA SER A 105 11.50 -9.67 -6.37
C SER A 105 10.18 -9.57 -5.60
N ALA A 106 9.82 -8.36 -5.19
CA ALA A 106 8.51 -8.05 -4.63
C ALA A 106 7.41 -8.22 -5.69
N GLN A 107 7.72 -7.94 -6.96
CA GLN A 107 6.79 -8.09 -8.08
C GLN A 107 6.39 -9.55 -8.30
N ASP A 108 7.35 -10.46 -8.31
CA ASP A 108 7.08 -11.89 -8.49
C ASP A 108 6.21 -12.45 -7.35
N GLU A 109 6.53 -12.08 -6.11
CA GLU A 109 5.74 -12.47 -4.93
C GLU A 109 4.32 -11.86 -5.00
N ALA A 110 4.18 -10.59 -5.36
CA ALA A 110 2.89 -9.93 -5.55
C ALA A 110 2.04 -10.61 -6.65
N LEU A 111 2.65 -10.98 -7.78
CA LEU A 111 1.98 -11.71 -8.85
C LEU A 111 1.58 -13.12 -8.44
N SER A 112 2.43 -13.80 -7.66
CA SER A 112 2.11 -15.10 -7.05
C SER A 112 0.87 -14.99 -6.17
N ILE A 113 0.83 -14.01 -5.27
CA ILE A 113 -0.33 -13.75 -4.40
C ILE A 113 -1.56 -13.40 -5.22
N ALA A 114 -1.43 -12.53 -6.23
CA ALA A 114 -2.53 -12.19 -7.12
C ALA A 114 -3.13 -13.43 -7.80
N ARG A 115 -2.29 -14.32 -8.33
CA ARG A 115 -2.73 -15.59 -8.93
C ARG A 115 -3.41 -16.50 -7.91
N GLN A 116 -2.88 -16.59 -6.69
CA GLN A 116 -3.51 -17.36 -5.61
C GLN A 116 -4.90 -16.83 -5.25
N ILE A 117 -5.06 -15.50 -5.15
CA ILE A 117 -6.36 -14.89 -4.88
C ILE A 117 -7.31 -15.12 -6.06
N ALA A 118 -6.84 -15.00 -7.31
CA ALA A 118 -7.63 -15.21 -8.51
C ALA A 118 -8.15 -16.66 -8.66
N GLN A 119 -7.37 -17.63 -8.20
CA GLN A 119 -7.73 -19.06 -8.24
C GLN A 119 -8.76 -19.45 -7.18
N LYS A 120 -8.88 -18.69 -6.10
CA LYS A 120 -9.94 -18.92 -5.11
C LYS A 120 -11.28 -18.58 -5.79
N LYS A 121 -12.11 -19.60 -6.06
CA LYS A 121 -13.52 -19.40 -6.44
C LYS A 121 -14.14 -18.50 -5.38
N SER A 122 -14.41 -17.25 -5.72
CA SER A 122 -15.15 -16.39 -4.81
C SER A 122 -16.50 -17.04 -4.57
N ALA A 123 -16.84 -17.26 -3.29
CA ALA A 123 -18.21 -17.52 -2.92
C ALA A 123 -19.02 -16.33 -3.42
N ARG A 124 -19.74 -16.53 -4.52
CA ARG A 124 -20.83 -15.67 -4.95
C ARG A 124 -21.81 -15.56 -3.78
N GLN A 125 -21.76 -14.48 -3.02
CA GLN A 125 -22.85 -14.10 -2.13
C GLN A 125 -23.94 -13.41 -2.98
N PRO A 126 -25.18 -13.94 -3.02
CA PRO A 126 -26.27 -13.29 -3.72
C PRO A 126 -26.81 -12.14 -2.87
N GLY A 127 -26.70 -10.91 -3.37
CA GLY A 127 -27.44 -9.75 -2.84
C GLY A 127 -26.59 -8.78 -2.00
N GLY A 128 -26.50 -7.53 -2.46
CA GLY A 128 -25.88 -6.42 -1.75
C GLY A 128 -25.36 -5.35 -2.71
N GLU A 129 -26.15 -4.31 -2.95
CA GLU A 129 -25.71 -3.10 -3.65
C GLU A 129 -24.48 -2.52 -2.92
N GLY A 130 -23.33 -2.50 -3.59
CA GLY A 130 -22.08 -1.93 -3.07
C GLY A 130 -20.88 -2.88 -3.01
N HIS A 131 -21.02 -4.14 -3.39
CA HIS A 131 -19.93 -5.12 -3.26
C HIS A 131 -19.00 -5.17 -4.49
N ARG A 132 -17.69 -5.05 -4.25
CA ARG A 132 -16.63 -5.05 -5.27
C ARG A 132 -16.46 -6.45 -5.91
N PRO A 133 -16.72 -6.65 -7.21
CA PRO A 133 -16.39 -7.91 -7.87
C PRO A 133 -14.86 -8.11 -7.90
N LEU A 134 -14.40 -9.30 -7.51
CA LEU A 134 -12.98 -9.66 -7.41
C LEU A 134 -12.30 -9.69 -8.78
N TRP A 135 -11.65 -8.59 -9.15
CA TRP A 135 -10.64 -8.54 -10.21
C TRP A 135 -9.35 -8.03 -9.57
N ILE A 136 -8.18 -8.56 -9.93
CA ILE A 136 -6.92 -8.28 -9.22
C ILE A 136 -5.94 -7.61 -10.16
N ASN A 137 -5.29 -6.53 -9.70
CA ASN A 137 -4.18 -5.87 -10.40
C ASN A 137 -2.96 -5.79 -9.47
N ALA A 138 -1.78 -6.04 -10.03
CA ALA A 138 -0.49 -5.71 -9.39
C ALA A 138 0.01 -4.39 -10.00
N VAL A 139 0.40 -3.44 -9.15
CA VAL A 139 0.93 -2.11 -9.54
C VAL A 139 2.33 -1.96 -8.96
#